data_AF-A0A699QXX8-F1
#
_entry.id   AF-A0A699QXX8-F1
#
_cell.length_a   1.000
_cell.length_b   1.000
_cell.length_c   1.000
_cell.angle_alpha   90.00
_cell.angle_beta   90.00
_cell.angle_gamma   90.00
#
_symmetry.space_group_name_H-M   'P 1'
#
loop_
_entity.id
_entity.type
_entity.pdbx_description
1 polymer ?
#
loop_
_entity_poly.entity_id
_entity_poly.type
_entity_poly.pdbx_seq_one_letter_code
_entity_poly.pdbx_strand_id
1 'polypeptide(L)'
;MDKLARIYLRENALGTRLDMSTAYHPEIDGQSERTIQTLEDMLRACAIDFGKGWVNHLPLVEFSYNNSYHATIKAAPFEALYGRKCRSPVCWAEVGEAQILNPELIQETTEKIVQIKERMQAARDRQKS
;
A
#
# COMPACT_ATOMS: atom_id res chain seq x y z
N MET A 1 -30.05 15.37 -12.81
CA MET A 1 -29.59 14.58 -11.65
C MET A 1 -28.08 14.65 -11.63
N ASP A 2 -27.52 15.51 -10.77
CA ASP A 2 -26.08 15.71 -10.67
C ASP A 2 -25.34 14.46 -10.19
N LYS A 3 -24.09 14.31 -10.63
CA LYS A 3 -23.18 13.21 -10.26
C LYS A 3 -23.04 13.06 -8.74
N LEU A 4 -23.07 14.19 -8.02
CA LEU A 4 -23.03 14.23 -6.56
C LEU A 4 -24.27 13.62 -5.90
N ALA A 5 -25.47 13.89 -6.44
CA ALA A 5 -26.71 13.31 -5.93
C ALA A 5 -26.74 11.78 -6.08
N ARG A 6 -26.14 11.25 -7.16
CA ARG A 6 -26.01 9.80 -7.37
C ARG A 6 -25.06 9.15 -6.37
N ILE A 7 -23.93 9.80 -6.06
CA ILE A 7 -22.98 9.30 -5.05
C ILE A 7 -23.64 9.32 -3.68
N TYR A 8 -24.27 10.42 -3.29
CA TYR A 8 -24.92 10.54 -1.99
C TYR A 8 -26.02 9.49 -1.76
N LEU A 9 -26.86 9.24 -2.77
CA LEU A 9 -27.90 8.20 -2.70
C LEU A 9 -27.31 6.79 -2.56
N ARG A 10 -26.18 6.52 -3.23
CA ARG A 10 -25.50 5.23 -3.16
C ARG A 10 -24.87 4.99 -1.79
N GLU A 11 -24.18 5.99 -1.24
CA GLU A 11 -23.55 5.88 0.09
C GLU A 11 -24.62 5.66 1.17
N ASN A 12 -25.72 6.42 1.14
CA ASN A 12 -26.84 6.21 2.06
C ASN A 12 -27.45 4.80 1.95
N ALA A 13 -27.54 4.23 0.73
CA ALA A 13 -28.05 2.88 0.54
C ALA A 13 -27.11 1.80 1.12
N LEU A 14 -25.81 2.07 1.21
CA LEU A 14 -24.81 1.19 1.82
C LEU A 14 -24.68 1.42 3.33
N GLY A 15 -25.41 2.39 3.90
CA GLY A 15 -25.30 2.79 5.31
C GLY A 15 -24.02 3.57 5.63
N THR A 16 -23.33 4.11 4.61
CA THR A 16 -22.11 4.90 4.78
C THR A 16 -22.45 6.38 4.91
N ARG A 17 -21.80 7.06 5.86
CA ARG A 17 -21.88 8.52 5.99
C ARG A 17 -20.78 9.16 5.18
N LEU A 18 -21.14 10.08 4.28
CA LEU A 18 -20.18 10.84 3.48
C LEU A 18 -19.68 12.06 4.26
N ASP A 19 -18.44 12.02 4.72
CA ASP A 19 -17.75 13.14 5.34
C ASP A 19 -16.79 13.77 4.31
N MET A 20 -17.02 15.02 3.90
CA MET A 20 -16.25 15.70 2.84
C MET A 20 -15.20 16.62 3.46
N SER A 21 -13.94 16.48 3.03
CA SER A 21 -12.87 17.42 3.39
C SER A 21 -13.16 18.80 2.78
N THR A 22 -13.02 19.86 3.56
CA THR A 22 -13.12 21.25 3.09
C THR A 22 -11.76 21.76 2.62
N ALA A 23 -11.73 22.52 1.53
CA ALA A 23 -10.51 23.18 1.08
C ALA A 23 -9.89 24.04 2.20
N TYR A 24 -8.56 24.03 2.33
CA TYR A 24 -7.78 24.79 3.32
C TYR A 24 -7.96 24.39 4.80
N HIS A 25 -8.42 23.17 5.09
CA HIS A 25 -8.50 22.67 6.47
C HIS A 25 -7.67 21.39 6.68
N PRO A 26 -6.32 21.51 6.78
CA PRO A 26 -5.40 20.37 6.85
C PRO A 26 -5.50 19.52 8.14
N GLU A 27 -6.21 19.98 9.17
CA GLU A 27 -6.34 19.26 10.44
C GLU A 27 -7.21 17.99 10.36
N ILE A 28 -8.16 17.90 9.42
CA ILE A 28 -9.10 16.78 9.34
C ILE A 28 -8.53 15.58 8.56
N ASP A 29 -7.77 15.82 7.49
CA ASP A 29 -7.38 14.76 6.55
C ASP A 29 -5.86 14.56 6.41
N GLY A 30 -5.04 15.26 7.20
CA GLY A 30 -3.58 15.25 7.03
C GLY A 30 -2.91 13.88 7.15
N GLN A 31 -3.50 12.93 7.90
CA GLN A 31 -3.01 11.54 7.94
C GLN A 31 -3.28 10.81 6.63
N SER A 32 -4.52 10.86 6.12
CA SER A 32 -4.88 10.21 4.86
C SER A 32 -4.16 10.87 3.70
N GLU A 33 -4.05 12.20 3.68
CA GLU A 33 -3.28 12.96 2.68
C GLU A 33 -1.82 12.50 2.62
N ARG A 34 -1.14 12.40 3.77
CA ARG A 34 0.26 11.92 3.83
C ARG A 34 0.39 10.47 3.36
N THR A 35 -0.57 9.62 3.73
CA THR A 35 -0.64 8.23 3.28
C THR A 35 -0.86 8.16 1.76
N ILE A 36 -1.79 8.93 1.21
CA ILE A 36 -2.09 9.00 -0.22
C ILE A 36 -0.84 9.47 -0.98
N GLN A 37 -0.20 10.54 -0.52
CA GLN A 37 1.03 11.04 -1.15
C GLN A 37 2.14 9.99 -1.17
N THR A 38 2.31 9.25 -0.06
CA THR A 38 3.28 8.14 0.00
C THR A 38 2.96 7.07 -1.03
N LEU A 39 1.69 6.66 -1.13
CA LEU A 39 1.25 5.66 -2.09
C LEU A 39 1.42 6.13 -3.53
N GLU A 40 1.10 7.39 -3.83
CA GLU A 40 1.31 7.99 -5.15
C GLU A 40 2.78 8.01 -5.54
N ASP A 41 3.68 8.42 -4.64
CA ASP A 41 5.11 8.46 -4.90
C ASP A 41 5.69 7.05 -5.14
N MET A 42 5.20 6.06 -4.39
CA MET A 42 5.54 4.65 -4.58
C MET A 42 5.08 4.14 -5.95
N LEU A 43 3.80 4.37 -6.28
CA LEU A 43 3.22 3.95 -7.56
C LEU A 43 3.92 4.62 -8.74
N ARG A 44 4.26 5.91 -8.61
CA ARG A 44 5.01 6.65 -9.62
C ARG A 44 6.40 6.05 -9.84
N ALA A 45 7.12 5.72 -8.78
CA ALA A 45 8.41 5.04 -8.90
C ALA A 45 8.29 3.66 -9.56
N CYS A 46 7.28 2.87 -9.18
CA CYS A 46 7.03 1.56 -9.77
C CYS A 46 6.66 1.64 -11.26
N ALA A 47 5.87 2.64 -11.64
CA ALA A 47 5.52 2.88 -13.04
C ALA A 47 6.75 3.24 -13.89
N ILE A 48 7.72 3.97 -13.31
CA ILE A 48 8.99 4.31 -13.98
C ILE A 48 9.88 3.06 -14.12
N ASP A 49 10.07 2.29 -13.04
CA ASP A 49 11.00 1.15 -13.03
C ASP A 49 10.47 -0.05 -13.84
N PHE A 50 9.17 -0.34 -13.79
CA PHE A 50 8.56 -1.50 -14.47
C PHE A 50 7.95 -1.18 -15.83
N GLY A 51 7.95 0.09 -16.24
CA GLY A 51 7.46 0.55 -17.54
C GLY A 51 6.03 0.08 -17.85
N LYS A 52 5.77 -0.39 -19.07
CA LYS A 52 4.42 -0.84 -19.50
C LYS A 52 3.85 -2.02 -18.70
N GLY A 53 4.70 -2.77 -18.00
CA GLY A 53 4.30 -3.92 -17.18
C GLY A 53 3.94 -3.59 -15.74
N TRP A 54 4.00 -2.31 -15.32
CA TRP A 54 3.84 -1.91 -13.92
C TRP A 54 2.55 -2.40 -13.26
N VAL A 55 1.45 -2.49 -14.01
CA VAL A 55 0.15 -3.01 -13.53
C VAL A 55 0.28 -4.45 -13.03
N ASN A 56 1.12 -5.27 -13.67
CA ASN A 56 1.36 -6.65 -13.25
C ASN A 56 2.12 -6.74 -11.92
N HIS A 57 2.75 -5.63 -11.49
CA HIS A 57 3.50 -5.53 -10.24
C HIS A 57 2.72 -4.84 -9.12
N LEU A 58 1.52 -4.31 -9.39
CA LEU A 58 0.65 -3.72 -8.36
C LEU A 58 0.46 -4.62 -7.12
N PRO A 59 0.22 -5.94 -7.26
CA PRO A 59 0.12 -6.81 -6.09
C PRO A 59 1.38 -6.83 -5.22
N LEU A 60 2.57 -6.71 -5.83
CA LEU A 60 3.84 -6.66 -5.09
C LEU A 60 4.06 -5.31 -4.41
N VAL A 61 3.56 -4.23 -5.01
CA VAL A 61 3.60 -2.88 -4.41
C VAL A 61 2.69 -2.81 -3.19
N GLU A 62 1.46 -3.28 -3.32
CA GLU A 62 0.51 -3.40 -2.21
C GLU A 62 1.06 -4.30 -1.10
N PHE A 63 1.59 -5.47 -1.47
CA PHE A 63 2.22 -6.39 -0.53
C PHE A 63 3.36 -5.73 0.24
N SER A 64 4.24 -5.01 -0.45
CA SER A 64 5.38 -4.32 0.16
C SER A 64 4.91 -3.18 1.08
N TYR A 65 3.89 -2.42 0.70
CA TYR A 65 3.29 -1.38 1.54
C TYR A 65 2.69 -1.94 2.83
N ASN A 66 1.83 -2.95 2.72
CA ASN A 66 1.08 -3.54 3.82
C ASN A 66 1.96 -4.30 4.82
N ASN A 67 3.12 -4.81 4.37
CA ASN A 67 4.05 -5.59 5.21
C ASN A 67 5.28 -4.81 5.67
N SER A 68 5.46 -3.56 5.22
CA SER A 68 6.54 -2.72 5.73
C SER A 68 6.13 -2.09 7.06
N TYR A 69 7.10 -1.78 7.92
CA TYR A 69 6.84 -1.08 9.18
C TYR A 69 6.41 0.37 8.94
N HIS A 70 5.46 0.86 9.73
CA HIS A 70 5.01 2.25 9.74
C HIS A 70 5.16 2.84 11.14
N ALA A 71 5.95 3.91 11.25
CA ALA A 71 6.28 4.51 12.54
C ALA A 71 5.04 5.07 13.28
N THR A 72 4.06 5.62 12.55
CA THR A 72 2.84 6.21 13.13
C THR A 72 2.00 5.17 13.87
N ILE A 73 1.83 3.98 13.29
CA ILE A 73 1.05 2.88 13.88
C ILE A 73 1.91 1.90 14.68
N LYS A 74 3.24 2.06 14.66
CA LYS A 74 4.24 1.21 15.30
C LYS A 74 4.17 -0.28 14.93
N ALA A 75 3.60 -0.60 13.77
CA ALA A 75 3.44 -1.95 13.23
C ALA A 75 3.40 -1.89 11.69
N ALA A 76 3.35 -3.04 11.03
CA ALA A 76 2.95 -3.09 9.63
C ALA A 76 1.41 -2.96 9.51
N PRO A 77 0.84 -2.30 8.49
CA PRO A 77 -0.62 -2.21 8.30
C PRO A 77 -1.31 -3.58 8.32
N PHE A 78 -0.68 -4.61 7.73
CA PHE A 78 -1.16 -5.98 7.78
C PHE A 78 -1.22 -6.52 9.21
N GLU A 79 -0.17 -6.29 10.01
CA GLU A 79 -0.13 -6.72 11.40
C GLU A 79 -1.19 -6.01 12.25
N ALA A 80 -1.36 -4.70 12.03
CA ALA A 80 -2.38 -3.92 12.73
C ALA A 80 -3.80 -4.39 12.39
N LEU A 81 -4.05 -4.79 11.14
CA LEU A 81 -5.36 -5.25 10.67
C LEU A 81 -5.68 -6.68 11.13
N TYR A 82 -4.71 -7.59 11.07
CA TYR A 82 -4.94 -9.03 11.29
C TYR A 82 -4.39 -9.56 12.61
N GLY A 83 -3.68 -8.75 13.39
CA GLY A 83 -3.08 -9.13 14.67
C GLY A 83 -1.92 -10.13 14.55
N ARG A 84 -1.41 -10.38 13.34
CA ARG A 84 -0.31 -11.33 13.07
C ARG A 84 0.55 -10.88 11.90
N LYS A 85 1.80 -11.36 11.85
CA LYS A 85 2.66 -11.18 10.68
C LYS A 85 2.11 -11.91 9.46
N CYS A 86 2.32 -11.35 8.27
CA CYS A 86 1.96 -12.02 7.03
C CYS A 86 2.76 -13.31 6.87
N ARG A 87 2.09 -14.35 6.36
CA ARG A 87 2.70 -15.64 6.01
C ARG A 87 2.63 -15.77 4.50
N SER A 88 3.77 -15.56 3.84
CA SER A 88 3.93 -15.69 2.39
C SER A 88 5.24 -16.42 2.10
N PRO A 89 5.35 -17.19 1.01
CA PRO A 89 6.63 -17.78 0.58
C PRO A 89 7.80 -16.78 0.54
N VAL A 90 7.51 -15.48 0.40
CA VAL A 90 8.50 -14.39 0.38
C VAL A 90 8.67 -13.68 1.74
N CYS A 91 7.82 -13.94 2.73
CA CYS A 91 7.84 -13.36 4.08
C CYS A 91 7.61 -14.43 5.16
N TRP A 92 8.34 -15.54 5.06
CA TRP A 92 8.21 -16.64 5.98
C TRP A 92 9.16 -16.51 7.16
N ALA A 93 8.60 -16.52 8.38
CA ALA A 93 9.37 -16.51 9.61
C ALA A 93 9.46 -17.91 10.25
N GLU A 94 8.41 -18.75 10.21
CA GLU A 94 8.38 -20.01 10.96
C GLU A 94 7.43 -21.03 10.30
N VAL A 95 7.84 -22.32 10.28
CA VAL A 95 7.15 -23.56 9.86
C VAL A 95 7.37 -24.00 8.41
N GLY A 96 8.30 -24.96 8.18
CA GLY A 96 8.74 -25.54 6.89
C GLY A 96 7.69 -26.03 5.88
N GLU A 97 7.76 -25.49 4.65
CA GLU A 97 7.04 -25.85 3.41
C GLU A 97 7.39 -24.79 2.32
N ALA A 98 8.69 -24.57 2.08
CA ALA A 98 9.17 -23.69 0.99
C ALA A 98 8.92 -24.27 -0.43
N GLN A 99 8.07 -25.30 -0.58
CA GLN A 99 8.05 -26.20 -1.74
C GLN A 99 6.87 -26.01 -2.69
N ILE A 100 5.95 -25.08 -2.45
CA ILE A 100 4.75 -24.91 -3.31
C ILE A 100 5.07 -24.14 -4.62
N LEU A 101 6.09 -23.28 -4.62
CA LEU A 101 6.45 -22.42 -5.76
C LEU A 101 7.88 -22.66 -6.25
N ASN A 102 8.12 -22.48 -7.56
CA ASN A 102 9.45 -22.58 -8.15
C ASN A 102 10.44 -21.62 -7.46
N PRO A 103 11.62 -22.09 -6.98
CA PRO A 103 12.64 -21.24 -6.36
C PRO A 103 13.04 -20.01 -7.17
N GLU A 104 13.07 -20.13 -8.50
CA GLU A 104 13.43 -19.03 -9.40
C GLU A 104 12.36 -17.92 -9.38
N LEU A 105 11.08 -18.29 -9.31
CA LEU A 105 9.98 -17.35 -9.17
C LEU A 105 9.99 -16.66 -7.80
N ILE A 106 10.33 -17.40 -6.73
CA ILE A 106 10.47 -16.84 -5.39
C ILE A 106 11.60 -15.80 -5.37
N GLN A 107 12.74 -16.12 -6.00
CA GLN A 107 13.88 -15.22 -6.10
C GLN A 107 13.52 -13.95 -6.88
N GLU A 108 12.94 -14.08 -8.08
CA GLU A 108 12.50 -12.95 -8.88
C GLU A 108 11.50 -12.06 -8.13
N THR A 109 10.56 -12.68 -7.40
CA THR A 109 9.58 -11.95 -6.59
C THR A 109 10.24 -11.23 -5.41
N THR A 110 11.23 -11.86 -4.77
CA THR A 110 11.98 -11.30 -3.66
C THR A 110 12.78 -10.07 -4.11
N GLU A 111 13.47 -10.16 -5.25
CA GLU A 111 14.23 -9.05 -5.83
C GLU A 111 13.34 -7.84 -6.13
N LYS A 112 12.18 -8.08 -6.75
CA LYS A 112 11.19 -7.02 -6.99
C LYS A 112 10.69 -6.39 -5.69
N ILE A 113 10.44 -7.18 -4.65
CA ILE A 113 10.03 -6.66 -3.33
C ILE A 113 11.14 -5.81 -2.70
N VAL A 114 12.40 -6.21 -2.80
CA VAL A 114 13.54 -5.42 -2.31
C VAL A 114 13.59 -4.08 -3.04
N GLN A 115 13.54 -4.09 -4.38
CA GLN A 115 13.54 -2.88 -5.19
C GLN A 115 12.37 -1.94 -4.80
N ILE A 116 11.16 -2.48 -4.65
CA ILE A 116 9.99 -1.70 -4.24
C ILE A 116 10.22 -1.08 -2.85
N LYS A 117 10.73 -1.84 -1.88
CA LYS A 117 11.01 -1.33 -0.52
C LYS A 117 12.05 -0.21 -0.50
N GLU A 118 13.08 -0.29 -1.32
CA GLU A 118 14.07 0.80 -1.45
C GLU A 118 13.42 2.08 -1.98
N ARG A 119 12.56 1.97 -3.00
CA ARG A 119 11.80 3.11 -3.53
C ARG A 119 10.84 3.68 -2.50
N MET A 120 10.17 2.82 -1.72
CA MET A 120 9.32 3.25 -0.61
C MET A 120 10.09 4.08 0.41
N GLN A 121 11.30 3.62 0.77
CA GLN A 121 12.15 4.33 1.72
C GLN A 121 12.56 5.70 1.16
N ALA A 122 12.98 5.76 -0.10
CA ALA A 122 13.31 7.02 -0.77
C ALA A 122 12.11 7.98 -0.91
N ALA A 123 10.88 7.47 -1.09
CA ALA A 123 9.67 8.29 -1.06
C ALA A 123 9.40 8.86 0.34
N ARG A 124 9.52 8.02 1.38
CA ARG A 124 9.35 8.45 2.77
C ARG A 124 10.37 9.48 3.20
N ASP A 125 11.63 9.33 2.81
CA ASP A 125 12.69 10.27 3.22
C ASP A 125 12.54 11.64 2.55
N ARG A 126 12.00 11.69 1.32
CA ARG A 126 11.63 12.96 0.66
C ARG A 126 10.54 13.73 1.41
N GLN A 127 9.62 13.05 2.07
CA GLN A 127 8.52 13.69 2.82
C GLN A 127 8.92 14.18 4.22
N LYS A 128 10.08 13.76 4.74
CA LYS A 128 10.59 14.20 6.05
C LYS A 128 11.43 15.48 5.96
N SER A 129 11.81 15.90 4.76
CA SER A 129 12.52 17.16 4.49
C SER A 129 11.56 18.31 4.28
#